data_AF-A0A9P6Z775-F1
#
_entry.id   AF-A0A9P6Z775-F1
#
_cell.length_a   1.000
_cell.length_b   1.000
_cell.length_c   1.000
_cell.angle_alpha   90.00
_cell.angle_beta   90.00
_cell.angle_gamma   90.00
#
_symmetry.space_group_name_H-M   'P 1'
#
loop_
_entity.id
_entity.type
_entity.pdbx_description
1 polymer ?
#
loop_
_entity_poly.entity_id
_entity_poly.type
_entity_poly.pdbx_seq_one_letter_code
_entity_poly.pdbx_strand_id
1 'polypeptide(L)'
;MRRSRAWSRKDTEAIIPTSSTRAVSYTVIGAISVIGVVNITMKVPLPLKKIKIQGGTTTGHYLNFIRETLDIMDRYPEMRGSYLIMDNAPIHSSSEVNHMVENRIKDYKCVYLPPYSPELNPIEQFWAIVKHKVKRNQLMESETLTQRITEACNDVPLSRLVNLTQHSKNHFQNCLNKVPI
;
A
#
# COMPACT_ATOMS: atom_id res chain seq x y z
N MET A 1 13.23 13.76 5.14
CA MET A 1 14.31 12.86 5.61
C MET A 1 14.52 13.16 7.10
N ARG A 2 14.10 12.31 8.04
CA ARG A 2 14.65 12.39 9.40
C ARG A 2 16.01 11.68 9.33
N ARG A 3 17.11 12.41 9.47
CA ARG A 3 18.42 11.78 9.68
C ARG A 3 18.31 10.97 10.97
N SER A 4 18.65 9.68 10.95
CA SER A 4 18.67 8.82 12.15
C SER A 4 19.85 9.11 13.08
N ARG A 5 20.77 9.98 12.63
CA ARG A 5 21.97 10.39 13.35
C ARG A 5 22.15 11.89 13.18
N ALA A 6 22.53 12.55 14.25
CA ALA A 6 22.82 13.97 14.31
C ALA A 6 24.12 14.16 15.09
N TRP A 7 24.90 15.15 14.70
CA TRP A 7 26.14 15.49 15.39
C TRP A 7 25.88 16.68 16.29
N SER A 8 26.32 16.60 17.54
CA SER A 8 26.34 17.69 18.50
C SER A 8 27.71 17.79 19.15
N ARG A 9 28.00 18.90 19.80
CA ARG A 9 29.22 19.02 20.60
C ARG A 9 29.14 18.04 21.78
N LYS A 10 30.30 17.57 22.26
CA LYS A 10 30.36 16.72 23.46
C LYS A 10 29.59 17.41 24.60
N ASP A 11 28.79 16.64 25.33
CA ASP A 11 27.91 17.11 26.42
C ASP A 11 26.76 18.05 26.00
N THR A 12 26.38 18.05 24.71
CA THR A 12 25.21 18.79 24.21
C THR A 12 24.23 17.87 23.48
N GLU A 13 22.93 18.12 23.63
CA GLU A 13 21.90 17.41 22.87
C GLU A 13 21.87 17.87 21.41
N ALA A 14 21.68 16.91 20.50
CA ALA A 14 21.49 17.21 19.08
C ALA A 14 20.04 17.65 18.82
N ILE A 15 19.80 18.96 18.79
CA ILE A 15 18.48 19.53 18.51
C ILE A 15 18.35 19.74 17.00
N ILE A 16 17.38 19.06 16.38
CA ILE A 16 16.99 19.30 15.00
C ILE A 16 15.61 19.96 15.00
N PRO A 17 15.49 21.27 14.70
CA PRO A 17 14.20 21.88 14.49
C PRO A 17 13.56 21.27 13.24
N THR A 18 12.48 20.51 13.43
CA THR A 18 11.66 20.04 12.32
C THR A 18 10.48 20.98 12.16
N SER A 19 10.29 21.53 10.96
CA SER A 19 9.04 22.20 10.64
C SER A 19 7.89 21.21 10.80
N SER A 20 6.94 21.50 11.71
CA SER A 20 5.65 20.84 11.75
C SER A 20 4.88 21.26 10.50
N THR A 21 5.15 20.62 9.38
CA THR A 21 4.35 20.84 8.18
C THR A 21 3.06 20.05 8.34
N ARG A 22 1.93 20.75 8.49
CA ARG A 22 0.63 20.28 8.00
C ARG A 22 0.73 20.11 6.48
N ALA A 23 1.58 19.19 6.06
CA ALA A 23 1.84 18.90 4.68
C ALA A 23 0.60 18.20 4.11
N VAL A 24 0.32 18.53 2.87
CA VAL A 24 -0.70 17.87 2.08
C VAL A 24 -0.33 16.38 1.97
N SER A 25 -1.16 15.50 2.53
CA SER A 25 -0.92 14.05 2.56
C SER A 25 -1.71 13.34 1.47
N TYR A 26 -1.04 12.47 0.72
CA TYR A 26 -1.67 11.67 -0.34
C TYR A 26 -2.01 10.30 0.22
N THR A 27 -3.23 9.84 -0.05
CA THR A 27 -3.64 8.46 0.25
C THR A 27 -3.56 7.65 -1.02
N VAL A 28 -2.89 6.51 -0.97
CA VAL A 28 -2.72 5.60 -2.09
C VAL A 28 -3.29 4.25 -1.69
N ILE A 29 -4.11 3.68 -2.57
CA ILE A 29 -4.63 2.32 -2.45
C ILE A 29 -4.06 1.55 -3.64
N GLY A 30 -3.58 0.34 -3.41
CA GLY A 30 -3.00 -0.46 -4.47
C GLY A 30 -3.26 -1.95 -4.29
N ALA A 31 -3.20 -2.67 -5.40
CA ALA A 31 -3.28 -4.12 -5.48
C ALA A 31 -2.10 -4.60 -6.33
N ILE A 32 -1.37 -5.59 -5.82
CA ILE A 32 -0.22 -6.19 -6.48
C ILE A 32 -0.40 -7.70 -6.59
N SER A 33 0.25 -8.28 -7.58
CA SER A 33 0.36 -9.72 -7.79
C SER A 33 1.78 -10.06 -8.23
N VAL A 34 2.13 -11.34 -8.22
CA VAL A 34 3.42 -11.84 -8.74
C VAL A 34 3.61 -11.54 -10.23
N ILE A 35 2.51 -11.35 -10.96
CA ILE A 35 2.50 -10.99 -12.38
C ILE A 35 2.56 -9.47 -12.63
N GLY A 36 2.47 -8.64 -11.60
CA GLY A 36 2.57 -7.19 -11.76
C GLY A 36 1.78 -6.38 -10.74
N VAL A 37 1.90 -5.07 -10.84
CA VAL A 37 1.02 -4.12 -10.17
C VAL A 37 -0.34 -4.15 -10.88
N VAL A 38 -1.40 -4.54 -10.18
CA VAL A 38 -2.73 -4.76 -10.78
C VAL A 38 -3.48 -3.44 -10.90
N ASN A 39 -3.56 -2.69 -9.80
CA ASN A 39 -4.23 -1.40 -9.77
C ASN A 39 -3.61 -0.49 -8.72
N ILE A 40 -3.53 0.81 -8.99
CA ILE A 40 -3.12 1.84 -8.04
C ILE A 40 -4.03 3.04 -8.21
N THR A 41 -4.72 3.41 -7.14
CA THR A 41 -5.57 4.60 -7.10
C THR A 41 -5.02 5.57 -6.07
N MET A 42 -4.88 6.83 -6.49
CA MET A 42 -4.41 7.91 -5.63
C MET A 42 -5.55 8.87 -5.34
N LYS A 43 -5.81 9.11 -4.06
CA LYS A 43 -6.72 10.17 -3.65
C LYS A 43 -5.96 11.48 -3.61
N VAL A 44 -6.34 12.41 -4.50
CA VAL A 44 -5.83 13.78 -4.44
C VAL A 44 -6.34 14.41 -3.14
N PRO A 45 -5.45 14.90 -2.28
CA PRO A 45 -5.86 15.55 -1.05
C PRO A 45 -6.71 16.79 -1.35
N LEU A 46 -7.80 16.94 -0.60
CA LEU A 46 -8.58 18.17 -0.64
C LEU A 46 -7.70 19.33 -0.15
N PRO A 47 -7.82 20.54 -0.73
CA PRO A 47 -7.16 21.72 -0.20
C PRO A 47 -7.50 21.88 1.28
N LEU A 48 -6.56 22.38 2.08
CA LEU A 48 -6.75 22.70 3.50
C LEU A 48 -7.88 23.74 3.68
N LYS A 49 -9.14 23.35 3.56
CA LYS A 49 -10.28 24.17 3.94
C LYS A 49 -10.36 24.16 5.47
N LYS A 50 -10.62 25.33 6.07
CA LYS A 50 -10.84 25.54 7.52
C LYS A 50 -12.05 24.75 8.11
N ILE A 51 -12.67 23.87 7.32
CA ILE A 51 -13.87 23.11 7.67
C ILE A 51 -13.48 21.64 7.76
N LYS A 52 -13.79 20.99 8.89
CA LYS A 52 -13.63 19.55 9.13
C LYS A 52 -14.50 18.74 8.17
N ILE A 53 -14.08 18.59 6.93
CA ILE A 53 -14.62 17.54 6.05
C ILE A 53 -13.76 16.31 6.29
N GLN A 54 -14.39 15.20 6.67
CA GLN A 54 -13.75 13.93 6.99
C GLN A 54 -13.02 13.40 5.75
N GLY A 55 -11.75 13.76 5.58
CA GLY A 55 -10.93 13.46 4.40
C GLY A 55 -10.43 12.02 4.30
N GLY A 56 -10.95 11.09 5.10
CA GLY A 56 -10.54 9.68 5.11
C GLY A 56 -10.96 8.90 3.87
N THR A 57 -10.40 7.70 3.69
CA THR A 57 -10.93 6.72 2.74
C THR A 57 -12.24 6.18 3.30
N THR A 58 -13.34 6.45 2.60
CA THR A 58 -14.65 5.89 2.95
C THR A 58 -14.81 4.51 2.33
N THR A 59 -15.74 3.71 2.85
CA THR A 59 -16.11 2.41 2.28
C THR A 59 -16.44 2.51 0.79
N GLY A 60 -17.15 3.57 0.36
CA GLY A 60 -17.47 3.79 -1.06
C GLY A 60 -16.25 3.95 -1.97
N HIS A 61 -15.20 4.65 -1.52
CA HIS A 61 -13.95 4.76 -2.29
C HIS A 61 -13.27 3.40 -2.45
N TYR A 62 -13.28 2.60 -1.38
CA TYR A 62 -12.69 1.27 -1.40
C TYR A 62 -13.48 0.29 -2.28
N LEU A 63 -14.82 0.32 -2.24
CA LEU A 63 -15.66 -0.50 -3.11
C LEU A 63 -15.44 -0.17 -4.59
N ASN A 64 -15.28 1.12 -4.92
CA ASN A 64 -14.96 1.51 -6.29
C ASN A 64 -13.59 0.98 -6.73
N PHE A 65 -12.58 1.09 -5.86
CA PHE A 65 -11.26 0.51 -6.10
C PHE A 65 -11.31 -1.00 -6.33
N ILE A 66 -12.07 -1.74 -5.51
CA ILE A 66 -12.24 -3.19 -5.69
C ILE A 66 -12.95 -3.50 -7.01
N ARG A 67 -13.99 -2.74 -7.38
CA ARG A 67 -14.68 -2.91 -8.67
C ARG A 67 -13.71 -2.80 -9.84
N GLU A 68 -12.98 -1.68 -9.89
CA GLU A 68 -12.00 -1.41 -10.95
C GLU A 68 -10.90 -2.47 -10.97
N THR A 69 -10.41 -2.89 -9.81
CA THR A 69 -9.40 -3.95 -9.69
C THR A 69 -9.92 -5.27 -10.27
N LEU A 70 -11.14 -5.68 -9.93
CA LEU A 70 -11.74 -6.89 -10.46
C LEU A 70 -11.97 -6.80 -11.98
N ASP A 71 -12.39 -5.64 -12.50
CA ASP A 71 -12.56 -5.43 -13.94
C ASP A 71 -11.21 -5.51 -14.68
N ILE A 72 -10.11 -5.09 -14.05
CA ILE A 72 -8.76 -5.31 -14.57
C ILE A 72 -8.45 -6.80 -14.56
N MET A 73 -8.62 -7.49 -13.42
CA MET A 73 -8.34 -8.93 -13.28
C MET A 73 -9.16 -9.79 -14.24
N ASP A 74 -10.40 -9.40 -14.54
CA ASP A 74 -11.29 -10.08 -15.48
C ASP A 74 -10.77 -10.08 -16.92
N ARG A 75 -9.85 -9.17 -17.27
CA ARG A 75 -9.19 -9.16 -18.59
C ARG A 75 -8.03 -10.15 -18.74
N TYR A 76 -7.53 -10.71 -17.63
CA TYR A 76 -6.34 -11.59 -17.60
C TYR A 76 -6.71 -13.04 -17.25
N PRO A 77 -6.74 -13.98 -18.21
CA PRO A 77 -7.12 -15.37 -17.96
C PRO A 77 -6.31 -16.06 -16.84
N GLU A 78 -5.03 -15.73 -16.71
CA GLU A 78 -4.10 -16.25 -15.71
C GLU A 78 -4.47 -15.88 -14.26
N MET A 79 -5.33 -14.90 -14.05
CA MET A 79 -5.79 -14.49 -12.72
C MET A 79 -7.00 -15.31 -12.23
N ARG A 80 -7.53 -16.24 -13.02
CA ARG A 80 -8.66 -17.09 -12.58
C ARG A 80 -8.33 -17.84 -11.29
N GLY A 81 -9.28 -17.86 -10.35
CA GLY A 81 -9.10 -18.53 -9.06
C GLY A 81 -8.13 -17.82 -8.11
N SER A 82 -7.78 -16.56 -8.37
CA SER A 82 -6.93 -15.77 -7.49
C SER A 82 -7.59 -15.47 -6.15
N TYR A 83 -6.75 -15.34 -5.13
CA TYR A 83 -7.15 -14.91 -3.80
C TYR A 83 -6.79 -13.44 -3.59
N LEU A 84 -7.76 -12.63 -3.17
CA LEU A 84 -7.55 -11.26 -2.75
C LEU A 84 -7.18 -11.26 -1.26
N ILE A 85 -5.90 -11.01 -0.97
CA ILE A 85 -5.37 -10.94 0.39
C ILE A 85 -5.52 -9.51 0.90
N MET A 86 -6.21 -9.34 2.03
CA MET A 86 -6.47 -8.05 2.66
C MET A 86 -6.10 -8.09 4.14
N ASP A 87 -5.68 -6.97 4.72
CA ASP A 87 -5.58 -6.82 6.17
C ASP A 87 -6.97 -6.54 6.79
N ASN A 88 -7.03 -6.46 8.12
CA ASN A 88 -8.27 -6.20 8.85
C ASN A 88 -8.59 -4.71 9.01
N ALA A 89 -8.20 -3.85 8.07
CA ALA A 89 -8.64 -2.45 8.11
C ALA A 89 -10.18 -2.39 8.06
N PRO A 90 -10.84 -1.49 8.84
CA PRO A 90 -12.31 -1.43 8.91
C PRO A 90 -13.00 -1.21 7.55
N ILE A 91 -12.28 -0.62 6.58
CA ILE A 91 -12.79 -0.41 5.22
C ILE A 91 -12.83 -1.69 4.37
N HIS A 92 -12.10 -2.75 4.76
CA HIS A 92 -12.02 -4.02 4.03
C HIS A 92 -13.10 -5.02 4.46
N SER A 93 -13.71 -4.82 5.62
CA SER A 93 -14.59 -5.80 6.27
C SER A 93 -16.08 -5.65 5.91
N SER A 94 -16.41 -5.08 4.74
CA SER A 94 -17.81 -5.03 4.31
C SER A 94 -18.21 -6.34 3.62
N SER A 95 -19.41 -6.83 3.96
CA SER A 95 -20.03 -7.96 3.26
C SER A 95 -20.10 -7.72 1.76
N GLU A 96 -20.29 -6.47 1.34
CA GLU A 96 -20.32 -6.04 -0.05
C GLU A 96 -19.02 -6.37 -0.81
N VAL A 97 -17.84 -6.25 -0.19
CA VAL A 97 -16.57 -6.63 -0.83
C VAL A 97 -16.56 -8.12 -1.15
N ASN A 98 -16.94 -8.97 -0.19
CA ASN A 98 -16.99 -10.43 -0.42
C ASN A 98 -17.98 -10.78 -1.53
N HIS A 99 -19.18 -10.19 -1.52
CA HIS A 99 -20.16 -10.41 -2.58
C HIS A 99 -19.65 -9.96 -3.95
N MET A 100 -18.95 -8.83 -4.03
CA MET A 100 -18.38 -8.35 -5.30
C MET A 100 -17.30 -9.27 -5.85
N VAL A 101 -16.51 -9.89 -4.99
CA VAL A 101 -15.41 -10.79 -5.36
C VAL A 101 -15.93 -12.17 -5.74
N GLU A 102 -16.78 -12.76 -4.91
CA GLU A 102 -17.30 -14.12 -5.08
C GLU A 102 -18.30 -14.25 -6.25
N ASN A 103 -19.02 -13.17 -6.60
CA ASN A 103 -19.94 -13.18 -7.74
C ASN A 103 -19.25 -13.03 -9.10
N ARG A 104 -17.93 -12.91 -9.17
CA ARG A 104 -17.20 -12.84 -10.44
C ARG A 104 -17.10 -14.21 -11.10
N ILE A 105 -17.22 -14.25 -12.42
CA ILE A 105 -17.17 -15.47 -13.24
C ILE A 105 -15.83 -16.24 -13.15
N LYS A 106 -14.78 -15.61 -12.60
CA LYS A 106 -13.44 -16.16 -12.49
C LYS A 106 -13.13 -16.81 -11.13
N ASP A 107 -14.15 -17.04 -10.30
CA ASP A 107 -14.05 -17.83 -9.06
C ASP A 107 -13.04 -17.26 -8.04
N TYR A 108 -12.98 -15.94 -7.90
CA TYR A 108 -12.09 -15.29 -6.93
C TYR A 108 -12.55 -15.49 -5.48
N LYS A 109 -11.63 -15.35 -4.53
CA LYS A 109 -11.92 -15.47 -3.09
C LYS A 109 -11.22 -14.40 -2.26
N CYS A 110 -11.85 -13.96 -1.18
CA CYS A 110 -11.22 -13.09 -0.19
C CYS A 110 -10.45 -13.90 0.86
N VAL A 111 -9.29 -13.40 1.28
CA VAL A 111 -8.52 -13.91 2.42
C VAL A 111 -8.16 -12.73 3.30
N TYR A 112 -8.55 -12.80 4.57
CA TYR A 112 -8.25 -11.78 5.56
C TYR A 112 -7.09 -12.25 6.44
N LEU A 113 -6.05 -11.43 6.52
CA LEU A 113 -4.88 -11.72 7.34
C LEU A 113 -5.19 -11.57 8.84
N PRO A 114 -4.45 -12.25 9.74
CA PRO A 114 -4.57 -11.99 11.16
C PRO A 114 -4.26 -10.52 11.52
N PRO A 115 -4.86 -9.98 12.60
CA PRO A 115 -4.55 -8.63 13.06
C PRO A 115 -3.07 -8.43 13.35
N TYR A 116 -2.54 -7.27 13.00
CA TYR A 116 -1.14 -6.86 13.26
C TYR A 116 -0.08 -7.79 12.66
N SER A 117 -0.36 -8.43 11.51
CA SER A 117 0.60 -9.30 10.79
C SER A 117 1.10 -8.71 9.46
N PRO A 118 1.78 -7.55 9.45
CA PRO A 118 2.28 -6.92 8.23
C PRO A 118 3.31 -7.79 7.48
N GLU A 119 4.02 -8.68 8.17
CA GLU A 119 4.96 -9.64 7.59
C GLU A 119 4.29 -10.62 6.61
N LEU A 120 3.01 -10.90 6.83
CA LEU A 120 2.19 -11.76 5.96
C LEU A 120 1.61 -11.00 4.77
N ASN A 121 1.74 -9.68 4.72
CA ASN A 121 1.20 -8.84 3.65
C ASN A 121 2.31 -8.34 2.70
N PRO A 122 2.46 -8.92 1.50
CA PRO A 122 3.52 -8.53 0.57
C PRO A 122 3.49 -7.05 0.17
N ILE A 123 2.30 -6.41 0.19
CA ILE A 123 2.15 -5.02 -0.24
C ILE A 123 2.84 -4.05 0.73
N GLU A 124 3.03 -4.41 2.00
CA GLU A 124 3.74 -3.57 2.96
C GLU A 124 5.21 -3.37 2.55
N GLN A 125 5.86 -4.44 2.11
CA GLN A 125 7.22 -4.36 1.58
C GLN A 125 7.27 -3.64 0.24
N PHE A 126 6.26 -3.82 -0.62
CA PHE A 126 6.14 -3.05 -1.86
C PHE A 126 6.09 -1.56 -1.57
N TRP A 127 5.25 -1.13 -0.63
CA TRP A 127 5.19 0.27 -0.23
C TRP A 127 6.49 0.76 0.41
N ALA A 128 7.23 -0.08 1.14
CA ALA A 128 8.54 0.28 1.64
C ALA A 128 9.53 0.63 0.50
N ILE A 129 9.52 -0.17 -0.57
CA ILE A 129 10.34 0.07 -1.78
C ILE A 129 9.92 1.36 -2.48
N VAL A 130 8.62 1.53 -2.75
CA VAL A 130 8.08 2.74 -3.40
C VAL A 130 8.42 3.99 -2.58
N LYS A 131 8.17 3.96 -1.26
CA LYS A 131 8.53 5.06 -0.34
C LYS A 131 10.01 5.37 -0.38
N HIS A 132 10.89 4.36 -0.49
CA HIS A 132 12.32 4.58 -0.57
C HIS A 132 12.72 5.28 -1.88
N LYS A 133 12.16 4.85 -3.02
CA LYS A 133 12.39 5.49 -4.34
C LYS A 133 11.91 6.94 -4.36
N VAL A 134 10.68 7.19 -3.92
CA VAL A 134 10.08 8.54 -3.89
C VAL A 134 10.89 9.52 -3.04
N LYS A 135 11.51 9.03 -1.95
CA LYS A 135 12.28 9.84 -1.00
C LYS A 135 13.73 10.12 -1.42
N ARG A 136 14.24 9.45 -2.46
CA ARG A 136 15.68 9.48 -2.79
C ARG A 136 16.16 10.88 -3.20
N ASN A 137 15.36 11.60 -3.95
CA ASN A 137 15.68 12.93 -4.49
C ASN A 137 14.62 13.96 -4.10
N GLN A 138 14.96 15.25 -4.13
CA GLN A 138 13.95 16.32 -4.04
C GLN A 138 13.04 16.29 -5.27
N LEU A 139 11.78 16.74 -5.12
CA LEU A 139 10.87 16.91 -6.26
C LEU A 139 11.37 18.07 -7.12
N MET A 140 11.45 17.83 -8.43
CA MET A 140 11.75 18.89 -9.40
C MET A 140 10.53 19.80 -9.57
N GLU A 141 10.72 21.06 -9.95
CA GLU A 141 9.58 21.99 -10.15
C GLU A 141 8.60 21.51 -11.22
N SER A 142 9.09 20.75 -12.21
CA SER A 142 8.29 20.18 -13.29
C SER A 142 7.55 18.89 -12.91
N GLU A 143 7.79 18.31 -11.74
CA GLU A 143 7.32 16.98 -11.36
C GLU A 143 6.29 17.03 -10.23
N THR A 144 5.19 16.29 -10.40
CA THR A 144 4.22 16.13 -9.31
C THR A 144 4.54 14.91 -8.45
N LEU A 145 4.20 14.98 -7.15
CA LEU A 145 4.36 13.82 -6.25
C LEU A 145 3.56 12.60 -6.76
N THR A 146 2.40 12.83 -7.37
CA THR A 146 1.58 11.79 -7.99
C THR A 146 2.32 11.07 -9.10
N GLN A 147 2.92 11.82 -10.03
CA GLN A 147 3.72 11.25 -11.12
C GLN A 147 4.88 10.40 -10.57
N ARG A 148 5.63 10.94 -9.59
CA ARG A 148 6.74 10.20 -8.98
C ARG A 148 6.30 8.89 -8.33
N ILE A 149 5.16 8.89 -7.65
CA ILE A 149 4.61 7.68 -7.02
C ILE A 149 4.26 6.65 -8.10
N THR A 150 3.56 7.08 -9.16
CA THR A 150 3.20 6.20 -10.28
C THR A 150 4.44 5.60 -10.95
N GLU A 151 5.44 6.41 -11.26
CA GLU A 151 6.71 5.95 -11.84
C GLU A 151 7.43 4.97 -10.91
N ALA A 152 7.52 5.30 -9.61
CA ALA A 152 8.18 4.43 -8.63
C ALA A 152 7.50 3.07 -8.49
N CYS A 153 6.16 3.00 -8.62
CA CYS A 153 5.39 1.77 -8.61
C CYS A 153 5.63 0.93 -9.88
N ASN A 154 5.62 1.57 -11.06
CA ASN A 154 5.84 0.90 -12.34
C ASN A 154 7.29 0.40 -12.50
N ASP A 155 8.24 1.06 -11.87
CA ASP A 155 9.66 0.70 -11.89
C ASP A 155 9.99 -0.47 -10.91
N VAL A 156 9.01 -1.05 -10.21
CA VAL A 156 9.24 -2.25 -9.39
C VAL A 156 9.30 -3.48 -10.29
N PRO A 157 10.45 -4.19 -10.39
CA PRO A 157 10.55 -5.36 -11.27
C PRO A 157 9.66 -6.52 -10.81
N LEU A 158 9.18 -7.32 -11.76
CA LEU A 158 8.38 -8.53 -11.46
C LEU A 158 9.11 -9.51 -10.54
N SER A 159 10.40 -9.71 -10.75
CA SER A 159 11.25 -10.54 -9.87
C SER A 159 11.24 -10.04 -8.43
N ARG A 160 11.07 -8.72 -8.22
CA ARG A 160 10.93 -8.17 -6.88
C ARG A 160 9.59 -8.54 -6.29
N LEU A 161 8.47 -8.42 -7.01
CA LEU A 161 7.13 -8.80 -6.53
C LEU A 161 7.05 -10.29 -6.13
N VAL A 162 7.68 -11.17 -6.92
CA VAL A 162 7.83 -12.59 -6.59
C VAL A 162 8.57 -12.76 -5.26
N ASN A 163 9.70 -12.07 -5.09
CA ASN A 163 10.49 -12.14 -3.85
C ASN A 163 9.71 -11.62 -2.62
N LEU A 164 8.91 -10.56 -2.77
CA LEU A 164 8.07 -10.03 -1.68
C LEU A 164 7.03 -11.07 -1.24
N THR A 165 6.37 -11.69 -2.21
CA THR A 165 5.35 -12.72 -1.97
C THR A 165 5.96 -13.95 -1.32
N GLN A 166 7.13 -14.38 -1.80
CA GLN A 166 7.85 -15.50 -1.22
C GLN A 166 8.33 -15.20 0.21
N HIS A 167 8.75 -13.97 0.50
CA HIS A 167 9.12 -13.56 1.86
C HIS A 167 7.94 -13.70 2.83
N SER A 168 6.75 -13.20 2.47
CA SER A 168 5.55 -13.36 3.31
C SER A 168 5.15 -14.83 3.45
N LYS A 169 5.28 -15.64 2.40
CA LYS A 169 5.05 -17.09 2.46
C LYS A 169 5.99 -17.79 3.45
N ASN A 170 7.27 -17.40 3.49
CA ASN A 170 8.25 -18.00 4.38
C ASN A 170 7.93 -17.73 5.87
N HIS A 171 7.31 -16.59 6.18
CA HIS A 171 6.88 -16.26 7.54
C HIS A 171 5.66 -17.04 8.01
N PHE A 172 4.85 -17.58 7.08
CA PHE A 172 3.62 -18.28 7.42
C PHE A 172 3.87 -19.46 8.37
N GLN A 173 4.93 -20.24 8.13
CA GLN A 173 5.27 -21.37 9.00
C GLN A 173 5.70 -20.93 10.40
N ASN A 174 6.43 -19.82 10.49
CA ASN A 174 6.83 -19.24 11.77
C ASN A 174 5.60 -18.77 12.56
N CYS A 175 4.63 -18.12 11.90
CA CYS A 175 3.35 -17.73 12.50
C CYS A 175 2.59 -18.95 13.04
N LEU A 176 2.46 -20.02 12.24
CA LEU A 176 1.78 -21.25 12.66
C LEU A 176 2.47 -21.89 13.88
N ASN A 177 3.79 -21.86 13.92
CA ASN A 177 4.60 -22.40 15.00
C ASN A 177 4.77 -21.44 16.19
N LYS A 178 4.15 -20.25 16.16
CA LYS A 178 4.27 -19.19 17.17
C LYS A 178 5.73 -18.78 17.45
N VAL A 179 6.57 -18.85 16.43
CA VAL A 179 7.95 -18.38 16.49
C VAL A 179 7.94 -16.86 16.30
N PRO A 180 8.62 -16.08 17.17
CA PRO A 180 8.75 -14.64 16.97
C PRO A 180 9.37 -14.30 15.61
N ILE A 181 8.82 -13.27 14.94
CA ILE A 181 9.23 -12.80 13.62
C ILE A 181 9.89 -11.43 13.73
#